data_AF-H0GZM1-F1
#
_entry.id   AF-H0GZM1-F1
#
_cell.length_a   1.000
_cell.length_b   1.000
_cell.length_c   1.000
_cell.angle_alpha   90.00
_cell.angle_beta   90.00
_cell.angle_gamma   90.00
#
_symmetry.space_group_name_H-M   'P 1'
#
loop_
_entity.id
_entity.type
_entity.pdbx_description
1 polymer ?
#
loop_
_entity_poly.entity_id
_entity_poly.type
_entity_poly.pdbx_seq_one_letter_code
_entity_poly.pdbx_strand_id
1 'polypeptide(L)'
;MLHRNNSKPKKFENIAGQAVHDLAGLQLLSNNVQKSAIQKNHRGTTKMGDTESEGMANKYSVPKKGLPADLSYQLIHNELTLDGNPHLNLASFVNTFTTNQARKLIDENLTKNLADNDEYPQLIELTQRCISMLAQLWHADPDEEPIGCATTGSSEAIMLGGLAMKKRWEHRMKDAGKDISKPNIIMSSACQVALEKFTRYFEVECRLIPVSHKSHHMLDPESLWDYVDENTIGCFVILGTTYTGHLENVEKVSDVLSKIEAEHPDWSNIDIPIHADGASGGFIIPFGFEKEHMKAYGLERWGFNHPRVVSMNTSGHKFGLTTPGLGWVLWSRRVLVGQ
;
A
#
# COMPACT_ATOMS: atom_id res chain seq x y z
N MET A 1 -4.26 4.27 11.63
CA MET A 1 -5.19 3.51 12.49
C MET A 1 -4.86 3.89 13.91
N LEU A 2 -5.74 4.60 14.62
CA LEU A 2 -5.55 4.86 16.04
C LEU A 2 -5.98 3.60 16.78
N HIS A 3 -5.03 2.89 17.39
CA HIS A 3 -5.33 1.75 18.24
C HIS A 3 -5.66 2.25 19.65
N ARG A 4 -6.90 2.00 20.10
CA ARG A 4 -7.31 2.30 21.47
C ARG A 4 -6.91 1.13 22.35
N ASN A 5 -6.05 1.37 23.34
CA ASN A 5 -5.72 0.36 24.35
C ASN A 5 -6.97 0.04 25.17
N ASN A 6 -7.53 -1.15 24.97
CA ASN A 6 -8.59 -1.66 25.83
C ASN A 6 -7.94 -2.28 27.08
N SER A 7 -7.83 -1.49 28.14
CA SER A 7 -7.39 -1.94 29.47
C SER A 7 -8.37 -2.90 30.16
N LYS A 8 -9.51 -3.21 29.54
CA LYS A 8 -10.49 -4.19 30.02
C LYS A 8 -10.44 -5.45 29.16
N PRO A 9 -10.33 -6.66 29.76
CA PRO A 9 -10.49 -7.89 29.01
C PRO A 9 -11.87 -7.87 28.34
N LYS A 10 -11.91 -8.05 27.01
CA LYS A 10 -13.17 -8.27 26.30
C LYS A 10 -13.81 -9.53 26.87
N LYS A 11 -14.97 -9.39 27.52
CA LYS A 11 -15.86 -10.54 27.74
C LYS A 11 -16.36 -10.94 26.35
N PHE A 12 -15.90 -12.08 25.86
CA PHE A 12 -16.52 -12.71 24.70
C PHE A 12 -17.87 -13.25 25.15
N GLU A 13 -18.96 -12.64 24.68
CA GLU A 13 -20.26 -13.30 24.72
C GLU A 13 -20.27 -14.36 23.61
N ASN A 14 -20.58 -15.58 24.00
CA ASN A 14 -20.59 -16.74 23.14
C ASN A 14 -21.82 -16.66 22.22
N ILE A 15 -21.64 -16.15 21.00
CA ILE A 15 -22.68 -16.12 19.98
C ILE A 15 -22.65 -17.48 19.24
N ALA A 16 -23.04 -18.54 19.94
CA ALA A 16 -23.28 -19.86 19.36
C ALA A 16 -24.47 -20.50 20.06
N GLY A 17 -25.66 -20.03 19.72
CA GLY A 17 -26.86 -20.85 19.86
C GLY A 17 -26.84 -21.92 18.77
N GLN A 18 -26.98 -23.19 19.18
CA GLN A 18 -27.27 -24.37 18.37
C GLN A 18 -26.08 -25.10 17.70
N ALA A 19 -25.33 -25.83 18.54
CA ALA A 19 -25.09 -27.28 18.42
C ALA A 19 -24.01 -27.65 19.44
N VAL A 20 -24.42 -28.18 20.59
CA VAL A 20 -23.48 -28.71 21.60
C VAL A 20 -23.03 -30.08 21.10
N HIS A 21 -21.95 -30.10 20.30
CA HIS A 21 -21.13 -31.30 20.21
C HIS A 21 -20.20 -31.31 21.43
N ASP A 22 -20.22 -32.42 22.17
CA ASP A 22 -19.43 -32.63 23.37
C ASP A 22 -17.94 -32.66 23.03
N LEU A 23 -17.29 -31.49 23.16
CA LEU A 23 -15.85 -31.30 22.97
C LEU A 23 -15.02 -31.76 24.19
N ALA A 24 -15.64 -32.40 25.20
CA ALA A 24 -14.95 -32.85 26.41
C ALA A 24 -13.82 -33.87 26.16
N GLY A 25 -13.71 -34.43 24.95
CA GLY A 25 -12.67 -35.38 24.56
C GLY A 25 -11.43 -34.79 23.87
N LEU A 26 -11.43 -33.52 23.46
CA LEU A 26 -10.31 -32.92 22.72
C LEU A 26 -9.34 -32.19 23.66
N GLN A 27 -8.49 -32.95 24.34
CA GLN A 27 -7.37 -32.42 25.11
C GLN A 27 -6.20 -32.05 24.16
N LEU A 28 -6.14 -30.79 23.72
CA LEU A 28 -5.03 -30.26 22.93
C LEU A 28 -3.69 -30.24 23.71
N LEU A 29 -3.73 -30.34 25.04
CA LEU A 29 -2.58 -30.43 25.94
C LEU A 29 -2.89 -31.40 27.08
N SER A 30 -1.86 -32.09 27.59
CA SER A 30 -2.04 -33.04 28.70
C SER A 30 -2.46 -32.32 30.00
N ASN A 31 -3.24 -33.00 30.83
CA ASN A 31 -3.73 -32.49 32.12
C ASN A 31 -2.64 -31.92 33.04
N ASN A 32 -1.40 -32.42 32.91
CA ASN A 32 -0.26 -31.96 33.68
C ASN A 32 0.22 -30.57 33.22
N VAL A 33 0.19 -30.30 31.92
CA VAL A 33 0.57 -28.99 31.34
C VAL A 33 -0.47 -27.93 31.69
N GLN A 34 -1.76 -28.28 31.64
CA GLN A 34 -2.84 -27.39 32.07
C GLN A 34 -2.79 -27.07 33.57
N LYS A 35 -2.48 -28.05 34.42
CA LYS A 35 -2.32 -27.82 35.88
C LYS A 35 -1.09 -26.97 36.19
N SER A 36 0.00 -27.12 35.44
CA SER A 36 1.22 -26.30 35.61
C SER A 36 0.96 -24.83 35.24
N ALA A 37 0.13 -24.55 34.22
CA ALA A 37 -0.25 -23.19 33.86
C ALA A 37 -1.16 -22.50 34.89
N ILE A 38 -1.84 -23.26 35.75
CA ILE A 38 -2.83 -22.75 36.72
C ILE A 38 -2.27 -22.69 38.16
N GLN A 39 -1.32 -23.56 38.52
CA GLN A 39 -0.74 -23.55 39.87
C GLN A 39 0.46 -22.60 39.97
N LYS A 40 0.20 -21.39 40.49
CA LYS A 40 1.21 -20.40 40.93
C LYS A 40 2.16 -20.86 42.06
N ASN A 41 2.15 -22.12 42.46
CA ASN A 41 2.92 -22.62 43.60
C ASN A 41 3.58 -23.97 43.28
N HIS A 42 4.71 -23.91 42.58
CA HIS A 42 5.72 -24.97 42.69
C HIS A 42 7.08 -24.36 43.02
N ARG A 43 7.42 -24.41 44.32
CA ARG A 43 8.79 -24.32 44.83
C ARG A 43 9.51 -25.62 44.45
N GLY A 44 9.90 -25.73 43.18
CA GLY A 44 10.89 -26.70 42.70
C GLY A 44 12.22 -25.96 42.52
N THR A 45 13.29 -26.57 43.01
CA THR A 45 14.64 -26.00 43.11
C THR A 45 15.28 -25.74 41.73
N THR A 46 14.96 -24.60 41.14
CA THR A 46 15.79 -23.87 40.19
C THR A 46 15.58 -22.39 40.50
N LYS A 47 16.64 -21.61 40.71
CA LYS A 47 16.57 -20.16 40.90
C LYS A 47 16.18 -19.45 39.58
N MET A 48 15.00 -19.75 39.06
CA MET A 48 14.29 -19.09 37.95
C MET A 48 12.83 -19.03 38.42
N GLY A 49 12.44 -18.00 39.15
CA GLY A 49 11.17 -18.08 39.91
C GLY A 49 10.37 -16.80 40.08
N ASP A 50 10.98 -15.61 40.10
CA ASP A 50 10.23 -14.37 40.37
C ASP A 50 10.24 -13.40 39.18
N THR A 51 11.33 -13.31 38.43
CA THR A 51 11.51 -12.36 37.32
C THR A 51 10.75 -12.72 36.03
N GLU A 52 10.58 -14.01 35.71
CA GLU A 52 9.83 -14.45 34.52
C GLU A 52 8.34 -14.14 34.63
N SER A 53 7.76 -14.32 35.83
CA SER A 53 6.33 -14.08 36.05
C SER A 53 5.98 -12.59 36.05
N GLU A 54 6.87 -11.72 36.55
CA GLU A 54 6.62 -10.26 36.58
C GLU A 54 6.78 -9.61 35.21
N GLY A 55 7.73 -10.08 34.39
CA GLY A 55 7.98 -9.55 33.05
C GLY A 55 6.82 -9.75 32.08
N MET A 56 6.11 -10.88 32.18
CA MET A 56 4.91 -11.16 31.38
C MET A 56 3.60 -10.68 32.02
N ALA A 57 3.56 -10.48 33.34
CA ALA A 57 2.33 -10.13 34.05
C ALA A 57 1.81 -8.71 33.71
N ASN A 58 2.69 -7.81 33.27
CA ASN A 58 2.32 -6.42 32.99
C ASN A 58 2.51 -6.05 31.51
N LYS A 59 1.47 -6.28 30.72
CA LYS A 59 1.43 -5.99 29.28
C LYS A 59 1.27 -4.50 28.93
N TYR A 60 1.06 -3.63 29.93
CA TYR A 60 0.55 -2.27 29.69
C TYR A 60 1.40 -1.16 30.32
N SER A 61 2.54 -1.49 30.92
CA SER A 61 3.51 -0.50 31.39
C SER A 61 4.93 -0.99 31.16
N VAL A 62 5.85 -0.05 30.95
CA VAL A 62 7.28 -0.35 30.85
C VAL A 62 7.76 -1.05 32.13
N PRO A 63 8.45 -2.20 32.03
CA PRO A 63 9.00 -2.90 33.19
C PRO A 63 9.97 -2.01 33.98
N LYS A 64 9.91 -2.05 35.31
CA LYS A 64 10.82 -1.29 36.19
C LYS A 64 12.27 -1.81 36.14
N LYS A 65 12.46 -3.05 35.68
CA LYS A 65 13.77 -3.72 35.54
C LYS A 65 13.78 -4.44 34.19
N GLY A 66 14.93 -4.41 33.52
CA GLY A 66 15.15 -5.17 32.29
C GLY A 66 15.27 -6.67 32.54
N LEU A 67 15.04 -7.46 31.49
CA LEU A 67 15.29 -8.89 31.46
C LEU A 67 16.58 -9.17 30.68
N PRO A 68 17.23 -10.33 30.92
CA PRO A 68 18.29 -10.81 30.03
C PRO A 68 17.81 -10.88 28.57
N ALA A 69 18.73 -10.65 27.61
CA ALA A 69 18.40 -10.59 26.19
C ALA A 69 17.81 -11.90 25.67
N ASP A 70 18.42 -13.05 26.02
CA ASP A 70 17.96 -14.38 25.59
C ASP A 70 16.55 -14.71 26.12
N LEU A 71 16.25 -14.33 27.36
CA LEU A 71 14.93 -14.52 27.94
C LEU A 71 13.90 -13.64 27.22
N SER A 72 14.23 -12.38 26.95
CA SER A 72 13.36 -11.47 26.18
C SER A 72 13.05 -12.02 24.79
N TYR A 73 14.07 -12.55 24.11
CA TYR A 73 13.91 -13.20 22.80
C TYR A 73 12.97 -14.39 22.88
N GLN A 74 13.19 -15.34 23.80
CA GLN A 74 12.37 -16.54 23.91
C GLN A 74 10.90 -16.22 24.20
N LEU A 75 10.63 -15.25 25.08
CA LEU A 75 9.26 -14.83 25.40
C LEU A 75 8.54 -14.26 24.17
N ILE A 76 9.17 -13.33 23.46
CA ILE A 76 8.60 -12.70 22.26
C ILE A 76 8.48 -13.71 21.12
N HIS A 77 9.52 -14.50 20.87
CA HIS A 77 9.55 -15.53 19.83
C HIS A 77 8.41 -16.52 20.00
N ASN A 78 8.22 -17.05 21.22
CA ASN A 78 7.15 -17.99 21.51
C ASN A 78 5.76 -17.36 21.35
N GLU A 79 5.56 -16.11 21.77
CA GLU A 79 4.26 -15.43 21.58
C GLU A 79 3.97 -15.21 20.08
N LEU A 80 4.98 -14.87 19.27
CA LEU A 80 4.85 -14.72 17.82
C LEU A 80 4.56 -16.04 17.08
N THR A 81 4.81 -17.21 17.68
CA THR A 81 4.39 -18.50 17.08
C THR A 81 2.88 -18.68 17.02
N LEU A 82 2.12 -17.83 17.72
CA LEU A 82 0.65 -17.79 17.64
C LEU A 82 0.14 -17.11 16.36
N ASP A 83 0.99 -16.38 15.64
CA ASP A 83 0.61 -15.83 14.33
C ASP A 83 0.41 -16.94 13.30
N GLY A 84 -0.46 -16.67 12.32
CA GLY A 84 -0.67 -17.57 11.20
C GLY A 84 0.60 -17.72 10.36
N ASN A 85 0.85 -18.93 9.84
CA ASN A 85 1.95 -19.17 8.93
C ASN A 85 1.78 -18.33 7.64
N PRO A 86 2.70 -17.41 7.30
CA PRO A 86 2.58 -16.57 6.12
C PRO A 86 2.45 -17.34 4.80
N HIS A 87 3.00 -18.56 4.70
CA HIS A 87 2.86 -19.41 3.52
C HIS A 87 1.43 -19.91 3.28
N LEU A 88 0.58 -19.91 4.31
CA LEU A 88 -0.82 -20.31 4.21
C LEU A 88 -1.77 -19.12 4.08
N ASN A 89 -1.24 -17.88 4.11
CA ASN A 89 -2.05 -16.68 3.98
C ASN A 89 -2.31 -16.35 2.51
N LEU A 90 -3.41 -16.88 1.97
CA LEU A 90 -3.84 -16.61 0.59
C LEU A 90 -4.62 -15.29 0.41
N ALA A 91 -4.80 -14.51 1.48
CA ALA A 91 -5.50 -13.23 1.43
C ALA A 91 -4.56 -12.03 1.18
N SER A 92 -3.27 -12.18 1.51
CA SER A 92 -2.29 -11.10 1.37
C SER A 92 -1.67 -11.09 -0.02
N PHE A 93 -1.51 -9.89 -0.58
CA PHE A 93 -0.69 -9.67 -1.78
C PHE A 93 0.80 -9.51 -1.45
N VAL A 94 1.16 -9.40 -0.17
CA VAL A 94 2.54 -9.16 0.27
C VAL A 94 3.35 -10.44 0.15
N ASN A 95 4.54 -10.33 -0.43
CA ASN A 95 5.46 -11.44 -0.59
C ASN A 95 5.91 -12.01 0.77
N THR A 96 5.83 -13.33 0.90
CA THR A 96 6.14 -14.07 2.14
C THR A 96 7.39 -14.93 2.02
N PHE A 97 8.14 -14.81 0.92
CA PHE A 97 9.36 -15.55 0.67
C PHE A 97 10.55 -14.61 0.42
N THR A 98 11.74 -15.01 0.84
CA THR A 98 12.97 -14.27 0.52
C THR A 98 14.14 -15.25 0.39
N THR A 99 15.08 -14.96 -0.52
CA THR A 99 16.25 -15.79 -0.77
C THR A 99 17.29 -15.62 0.34
N ASN A 100 18.20 -16.59 0.48
CA ASN A 100 19.28 -16.49 1.46
C ASN A 100 20.21 -15.30 1.18
N GLN A 101 20.43 -14.98 -0.10
CA GLN A 101 21.24 -13.84 -0.53
C GLN A 101 20.57 -12.51 -0.14
N ALA A 102 19.25 -12.39 -0.35
CA ALA A 102 18.51 -11.20 0.04
C ALA A 102 18.49 -11.02 1.57
N ARG A 103 18.27 -12.09 2.35
CA ARG A 103 18.39 -12.04 3.83
C ARG A 103 19.75 -11.56 4.28
N LYS A 104 20.82 -12.12 3.71
CA LYS A 104 22.19 -11.71 4.05
C LYS A 104 22.43 -10.23 3.77
N LEU A 105 21.97 -9.72 2.62
CA LEU A 105 22.06 -8.29 2.31
C LEU A 105 21.25 -7.43 3.29
N ILE A 106 20.05 -7.86 3.69
CA ILE A 106 19.25 -7.15 4.69
C ILE A 106 20.00 -7.09 6.03
N ASP A 107 20.50 -8.23 6.52
CA ASP A 107 21.20 -8.32 7.81
C ASP A 107 22.48 -7.46 7.82
N GLU A 108 23.26 -7.47 6.72
CA GLU A 108 24.48 -6.66 6.57
C GLU A 108 24.21 -5.15 6.51
N ASN A 109 22.99 -4.72 6.18
CA ASN A 109 22.64 -3.31 5.96
C ASN A 109 21.56 -2.78 6.91
N LEU A 110 21.15 -3.56 7.92
CA LEU A 110 20.07 -3.21 8.86
C LEU A 110 20.29 -1.89 9.61
N THR A 111 21.54 -1.48 9.79
CA THR A 111 21.93 -0.26 10.51
C THR A 111 22.12 0.96 9.61
N LYS A 112 21.94 0.83 8.29
CA LYS A 112 22.03 1.97 7.36
C LYS A 112 20.73 2.73 7.33
N ASN A 113 20.80 4.01 7.69
CA ASN A 113 19.68 4.93 7.64
C ASN A 113 19.52 5.50 6.22
N LEU A 114 18.37 5.29 5.59
CA LEU A 114 18.11 5.79 4.23
C LEU A 114 18.09 7.32 4.15
N ALA A 115 17.87 8.04 5.26
CA ALA A 115 17.88 9.50 5.27
C ALA A 115 19.29 10.12 5.25
N ASP A 116 20.32 9.33 5.56
CA ASP A 116 21.71 9.78 5.69
C ASP A 116 22.42 9.60 4.32
N ASN A 117 21.96 10.39 3.34
CA ASN A 117 22.37 10.25 1.94
C ASN A 117 23.88 10.50 1.73
N ASP A 118 24.47 11.39 2.52
CA ASP A 118 25.89 11.76 2.44
C ASP A 118 26.78 10.65 3.00
N GLU A 119 26.29 9.92 3.99
CA GLU A 119 26.97 8.83 4.67
C GLU A 119 26.91 7.52 3.86
N TYR A 120 25.83 7.31 3.10
CA TYR A 120 25.58 6.08 2.34
C TYR A 120 25.36 6.32 0.84
N PRO A 121 26.31 6.94 0.11
CA PRO A 121 26.12 7.30 -1.29
C PRO A 121 25.86 6.09 -2.21
N GLN A 122 26.41 4.93 -1.87
CA GLN A 122 26.20 3.70 -2.65
C GLN A 122 24.75 3.17 -2.54
N LEU A 123 24.07 3.44 -1.42
CA LEU A 123 22.64 3.12 -1.24
C LEU A 123 21.78 3.99 -2.17
N ILE A 124 22.14 5.27 -2.29
CA ILE A 124 21.46 6.22 -3.16
C ILE A 124 21.67 5.85 -4.63
N GLU A 125 22.90 5.53 -5.01
CA GLU A 125 23.22 5.03 -6.34
C GLU A 125 22.41 3.78 -6.72
N LEU A 126 22.28 2.79 -5.82
CA LEU A 126 21.43 1.62 -6.06
C LEU A 126 19.94 1.98 -6.17
N THR A 127 19.48 2.95 -5.36
CA THR A 127 18.10 3.47 -5.44
C THR A 127 17.84 4.12 -6.80
N GLN A 128 18.79 4.92 -7.32
CA GLN A 128 18.69 5.54 -8.63
C GLN A 128 18.64 4.51 -9.75
N ARG A 129 19.45 3.45 -9.69
CA ARG A 129 19.37 2.33 -10.65
C ARG A 129 17.99 1.68 -10.64
N CYS A 130 17.39 1.47 -9.47
CA CYS A 130 16.02 0.94 -9.38
C CYS A 130 15.00 1.89 -10.02
N ILE A 131 15.11 3.21 -9.80
CA ILE A 131 14.27 4.21 -10.45
C ILE A 131 14.43 4.13 -11.98
N SER A 132 15.66 4.07 -12.49
CA SER A 132 15.89 3.94 -13.95
C SER A 132 15.31 2.66 -14.53
N MET A 133 15.46 1.52 -13.84
CA MET A 133 14.88 0.25 -14.29
C MET A 133 13.36 0.30 -14.32
N LEU A 134 12.72 0.87 -13.29
CA LEU A 134 11.26 1.02 -13.24
C LEU A 134 10.74 2.00 -14.30
N ALA A 135 11.46 3.09 -14.55
CA ALA A 135 11.10 4.04 -15.58
C ALA A 135 11.06 3.38 -16.97
N GLN A 136 12.08 2.60 -17.30
CA GLN A 136 12.11 1.82 -18.55
C GLN A 136 10.97 0.79 -18.59
N LEU A 137 10.74 0.10 -17.48
CA LEU A 137 9.68 -0.91 -17.37
C LEU A 137 8.28 -0.33 -17.56
N TRP A 138 8.09 0.94 -17.20
CA TRP A 138 6.82 1.66 -17.30
C TRP A 138 6.77 2.60 -18.50
N HIS A 139 7.68 2.39 -19.48
CA HIS A 139 7.72 3.11 -20.75
C HIS A 139 7.89 4.63 -20.60
N ALA A 140 8.68 5.07 -19.63
CA ALA A 140 9.15 6.46 -19.59
C ALA A 140 9.97 6.77 -20.86
N ASP A 141 9.98 8.04 -21.26
CA ASP A 141 10.78 8.51 -22.38
C ASP A 141 12.27 8.25 -22.10
N PRO A 142 12.99 7.50 -22.95
CA PRO A 142 14.42 7.24 -22.74
C PRO A 142 15.30 8.49 -22.81
N ASP A 143 14.81 9.58 -23.43
CA ASP A 143 15.52 10.86 -23.50
C ASP A 143 15.25 11.74 -22.27
N GLU A 144 14.35 11.34 -21.38
CA GLU A 144 14.08 12.02 -20.11
C GLU A 144 14.77 11.33 -18.93
N GLU A 145 15.38 12.14 -18.06
CA GLU A 145 15.91 11.63 -16.79
C GLU A 145 14.75 11.18 -15.90
N PRO A 146 14.75 9.93 -15.41
CA PRO A 146 13.65 9.40 -14.64
C PRO A 146 13.60 10.03 -13.25
N ILE A 147 12.40 10.41 -12.80
CA ILE A 147 12.21 11.06 -11.51
C ILE A 147 11.29 10.20 -10.66
N GLY A 148 11.75 9.84 -9.47
CA GLY A 148 11.03 8.97 -8.57
C GLY A 148 11.71 8.84 -7.22
N CYS A 149 11.07 8.12 -6.31
CA CYS A 149 11.66 7.76 -5.04
C CYS A 149 11.16 6.40 -4.54
N ALA A 150 11.98 5.77 -3.70
CA ALA A 150 11.52 4.67 -2.86
C ALA A 150 10.57 5.21 -1.79
N THR A 151 9.62 4.38 -1.37
CA THR A 151 8.69 4.64 -0.27
C THR A 151 8.57 3.38 0.58
N THR A 152 7.88 3.46 1.71
CA THR A 152 7.59 2.27 2.54
C THR A 152 6.61 1.31 1.84
N GLY A 153 5.84 1.80 0.88
CA GLY A 153 4.81 1.06 0.16
C GLY A 153 3.93 1.97 -0.67
N SER A 154 3.03 1.38 -1.49
CA SER A 154 2.12 2.15 -2.34
C SER A 154 1.28 3.18 -1.60
N SER A 155 0.97 3.00 -0.31
CA SER A 155 0.20 4.00 0.44
C SER A 155 0.88 5.36 0.54
N GLU A 156 2.19 5.40 0.83
CA GLU A 156 2.98 6.64 0.82
C GLU A 156 3.15 7.16 -0.60
N ALA A 157 3.42 6.25 -1.54
CA ALA A 157 3.57 6.55 -2.97
C ALA A 157 2.34 7.25 -3.57
N ILE A 158 1.13 6.77 -3.25
CA ILE A 158 -0.17 7.35 -3.64
C ILE A 158 -0.34 8.74 -3.05
N MET A 159 0.04 8.95 -1.78
CA MET A 159 -0.04 10.27 -1.16
C MET A 159 0.86 11.29 -1.87
N LEU A 160 2.10 10.89 -2.20
CA LEU A 160 3.03 11.75 -2.95
C LEU A 160 2.53 12.03 -4.38
N GLY A 161 2.01 11.02 -5.08
CA GLY A 161 1.42 11.18 -6.41
C GLY A 161 0.19 12.10 -6.41
N GLY A 162 -0.73 11.90 -5.46
CA GLY A 162 -1.90 12.75 -5.27
C GLY A 162 -1.56 14.18 -4.88
N LEU A 163 -0.57 14.38 -3.99
CA LEU A 163 -0.07 15.71 -3.62
C LEU A 163 0.52 16.45 -4.81
N ALA A 164 1.28 15.76 -5.66
CA ALA A 164 1.84 16.36 -6.87
C ALA A 164 0.72 16.83 -7.83
N MET A 165 -0.33 16.01 -8.05
CA MET A 165 -1.50 16.42 -8.83
C MET A 165 -2.23 17.60 -8.20
N LYS A 166 -2.45 17.59 -6.87
CA LYS A 166 -3.06 18.71 -6.13
C LYS A 166 -2.27 20.00 -6.32
N LYS A 167 -0.95 19.97 -6.16
CA LYS A 167 -0.09 21.15 -6.30
C LYS A 167 -0.04 21.69 -7.73
N ARG A 168 -0.01 20.81 -8.74
CA ARG A 168 -0.12 21.21 -10.14
C ARG A 168 -1.44 21.92 -10.42
N TRP A 169 -2.55 21.37 -9.93
CA TRP A 169 -3.87 22.00 -10.06
C TRP A 169 -3.93 23.34 -9.33
N GLU A 170 -3.44 23.44 -8.08
CA GLU A 170 -3.40 24.70 -7.32
C GLU A 170 -2.65 25.81 -8.05
N HIS A 171 -1.50 25.50 -8.66
CA HIS A 171 -0.75 26.50 -9.45
C HIS A 171 -1.55 26.97 -10.66
N ARG A 172 -2.07 26.03 -11.45
CA ARG A 172 -2.87 26.32 -12.64
C ARG A 172 -4.11 27.18 -12.33
N MET A 173 -4.81 26.88 -11.24
CA MET A 173 -5.98 27.65 -10.80
C MET A 173 -5.59 29.05 -10.32
N LYS A 174 -4.48 29.19 -9.57
CA LYS A 174 -3.97 30.51 -9.15
C LYS A 174 -3.57 31.37 -10.33
N ASP A 175 -2.87 30.80 -11.31
CA ASP A 175 -2.44 31.52 -12.52
C ASP A 175 -3.65 32.01 -13.34
N ALA A 176 -4.75 31.26 -13.30
CA ALA A 176 -6.03 31.65 -13.89
C ALA A 176 -6.91 32.54 -13.00
N GLY A 177 -6.47 32.90 -11.78
CA GLY A 177 -7.25 33.71 -10.84
C GLY A 177 -8.49 33.00 -10.27
N LYS A 178 -8.51 31.67 -10.25
CA LYS A 178 -9.63 30.82 -9.79
C LYS A 178 -9.46 30.39 -8.32
N ASP A 179 -10.56 30.01 -7.69
CA ASP A 179 -10.56 29.46 -6.33
C ASP A 179 -9.88 28.09 -6.28
N ILE A 180 -9.18 27.82 -5.17
CA ILE A 180 -8.47 26.56 -4.90
C ILE A 180 -9.04 25.80 -3.70
N SER A 181 -10.14 26.28 -3.10
CA SER A 181 -10.62 25.77 -1.81
C SER A 181 -11.34 24.43 -1.86
N LYS A 182 -11.73 23.96 -3.06
CA LYS A 182 -12.57 22.76 -3.25
C LYS A 182 -12.00 21.74 -4.25
N PRO A 183 -10.74 21.29 -4.11
CA PRO A 183 -10.20 20.27 -4.99
C PRO A 183 -10.97 18.95 -4.83
N ASN A 184 -11.21 18.25 -5.94
CA ASN A 184 -11.72 16.87 -5.93
C ASN A 184 -10.81 15.94 -6.72
N ILE A 185 -10.86 14.64 -6.41
CA ILE A 185 -10.15 13.61 -7.17
C ILE A 185 -11.07 12.41 -7.41
N ILE A 186 -10.96 11.83 -8.60
CA ILE A 186 -11.81 10.73 -9.04
C ILE A 186 -11.07 9.41 -8.87
N MET A 187 -11.80 8.40 -8.42
CA MET A 187 -11.34 7.01 -8.38
C MET A 187 -12.54 6.06 -8.39
N SER A 188 -12.28 4.79 -8.71
CA SER A 188 -13.29 3.73 -8.60
C SER A 188 -13.63 3.40 -7.14
N SER A 189 -14.89 3.01 -6.89
CA SER A 189 -15.30 2.50 -5.57
C SER A 189 -14.63 1.16 -5.20
N ALA A 190 -13.92 0.52 -6.13
CA ALA A 190 -13.04 -0.63 -5.89
C ALA A 190 -11.60 -0.23 -5.49
N CYS A 191 -11.39 1.05 -5.14
CA CYS A 191 -10.10 1.54 -4.68
C CYS A 191 -9.62 0.88 -3.39
N GLN A 192 -8.29 0.89 -3.21
CA GLN A 192 -7.68 0.54 -1.94
C GLN A 192 -7.77 1.73 -0.97
N VAL A 193 -7.95 1.45 0.33
CA VAL A 193 -8.19 2.47 1.38
C VAL A 193 -7.15 3.60 1.44
N ALA A 194 -5.95 3.43 0.90
CA ALA A 194 -4.92 4.47 0.85
C ALA A 194 -5.33 5.67 -0.02
N LEU A 195 -6.11 5.44 -1.09
CA LEU A 195 -6.61 6.52 -1.93
C LEU A 195 -7.64 7.37 -1.16
N GLU A 196 -8.52 6.73 -0.38
CA GLU A 196 -9.44 7.42 0.52
C GLU A 196 -8.72 8.13 1.68
N LYS A 197 -7.61 7.56 2.17
CA LYS A 197 -6.78 8.25 3.18
C LYS A 197 -6.16 9.51 2.61
N PHE A 198 -5.70 9.49 1.36
CA PHE A 198 -5.19 10.70 0.70
C PHE A 198 -6.25 11.81 0.71
N THR A 199 -7.46 11.51 0.23
CA THR A 199 -8.54 12.52 0.18
C THR A 199 -8.91 13.04 1.56
N ARG A 200 -8.96 12.16 2.56
CA ARG A 200 -9.24 12.54 3.94
C ARG A 200 -8.15 13.40 4.58
N TYR A 201 -6.87 13.06 4.38
CA TYR A 201 -5.75 13.73 5.06
C TYR A 201 -5.34 15.04 4.40
N PHE A 202 -5.54 15.14 3.08
CA PHE A 202 -5.11 16.29 2.30
C PHE A 202 -6.27 17.16 1.83
N GLU A 203 -7.44 17.05 2.46
CA GLU A 203 -8.60 17.93 2.22
C GLU A 203 -8.96 18.01 0.73
N VAL A 204 -9.13 16.83 0.11
CA VAL A 204 -9.61 16.69 -1.27
C VAL A 204 -10.94 15.96 -1.21
N GLU A 205 -11.94 16.45 -1.93
CA GLU A 205 -13.22 15.77 -2.06
C GLU A 205 -13.02 14.41 -2.76
N CYS A 206 -13.49 13.34 -2.11
CA CYS A 206 -13.38 11.99 -2.63
C CYS A 206 -14.57 11.68 -3.55
N ARG A 207 -14.34 11.62 -4.87
CA ARG A 207 -15.37 11.27 -5.85
C ARG A 207 -15.21 9.82 -6.29
N LEU A 208 -15.99 8.94 -5.65
CA LEU A 208 -16.02 7.51 -5.93
C LEU A 208 -17.01 7.20 -7.05
N ILE A 209 -16.53 6.67 -8.17
CA ILE A 209 -17.38 6.11 -9.22
C ILE A 209 -17.80 4.69 -8.80
N PRO A 210 -19.11 4.41 -8.61
CA PRO A 210 -19.57 3.09 -8.24
C PRO A 210 -19.25 2.05 -9.32
N VAL A 211 -18.60 0.96 -8.93
CA VAL A 211 -18.41 -0.19 -9.83
C VAL A 211 -19.64 -1.09 -9.85
N SER A 212 -19.89 -1.75 -10.97
CA SER A 212 -21.02 -2.65 -11.15
C SER A 212 -20.65 -3.82 -12.05
N HIS A 213 -21.55 -4.78 -12.21
CA HIS A 213 -21.39 -5.83 -13.21
C HIS A 213 -21.31 -5.26 -14.64
N LYS A 214 -22.02 -4.15 -14.93
CA LYS A 214 -21.97 -3.48 -16.25
C LYS A 214 -20.58 -2.91 -16.54
N SER A 215 -19.90 -2.38 -15.51
CA SER A 215 -18.53 -1.87 -15.64
C SER A 215 -17.46 -2.95 -15.46
N HIS A 216 -17.86 -4.23 -15.45
CA HIS A 216 -16.98 -5.37 -15.16
C HIS A 216 -16.19 -5.20 -13.86
N HIS A 217 -16.83 -4.61 -12.84
CA HIS A 217 -16.23 -4.33 -11.53
C HIS A 217 -14.99 -3.41 -11.56
N MET A 218 -14.86 -2.60 -12.61
CA MET A 218 -13.84 -1.57 -12.80
C MET A 218 -14.48 -0.18 -12.85
N LEU A 219 -13.65 0.87 -12.81
CA LEU A 219 -14.07 2.24 -13.17
C LEU A 219 -14.77 2.24 -14.54
N ASP A 220 -15.99 2.78 -14.61
CA ASP A 220 -16.70 3.03 -15.87
C ASP A 220 -16.30 4.41 -16.41
N PRO A 221 -15.55 4.49 -17.53
CA PRO A 221 -15.11 5.79 -18.07
C PRO A 221 -16.28 6.70 -18.42
N GLU A 222 -17.42 6.17 -18.88
CA GLU A 222 -18.57 7.00 -19.25
C GLU A 222 -19.21 7.68 -18.03
N SER A 223 -19.02 7.14 -16.83
CA SER A 223 -19.50 7.82 -15.61
C SER A 223 -18.73 9.11 -15.32
N LEU A 224 -17.57 9.36 -15.94
CA LEU A 224 -16.79 10.58 -15.70
C LEU A 224 -17.56 11.85 -16.02
N TRP A 225 -18.51 11.82 -16.97
CA TRP A 225 -19.36 12.96 -17.31
C TRP A 225 -20.14 13.51 -16.11
N ASP A 226 -20.44 12.69 -15.11
CA ASP A 226 -21.20 13.09 -13.93
C ASP A 226 -20.31 13.54 -12.75
N TYR A 227 -19.00 13.29 -12.82
CA TYR A 227 -18.08 13.47 -11.68
C TYR A 227 -16.93 14.44 -11.93
N VAL A 228 -16.59 14.75 -13.18
CA VAL A 228 -15.51 15.67 -13.53
C VAL A 228 -16.02 17.12 -13.53
N ASP A 229 -15.25 18.03 -12.94
CA ASP A 229 -15.49 19.48 -13.04
C ASP A 229 -14.17 20.27 -13.07
N GLU A 230 -14.25 21.60 -13.05
CA GLU A 230 -13.07 22.49 -13.07
C GLU A 230 -12.13 22.33 -11.85
N ASN A 231 -12.62 21.70 -10.78
CA ASN A 231 -11.86 21.45 -9.55
C ASN A 231 -11.26 20.03 -9.46
N THR A 232 -11.45 19.22 -10.50
CA THR A 232 -10.85 17.88 -10.57
C THR A 232 -9.34 17.99 -10.74
N ILE A 233 -8.60 17.54 -9.72
CA ILE A 233 -7.14 17.59 -9.70
C ILE A 233 -6.49 16.46 -10.50
N GLY A 234 -7.26 15.39 -10.78
CA GLY A 234 -6.81 14.21 -11.48
C GLY A 234 -7.74 13.00 -11.31
N CYS A 235 -7.33 11.87 -11.87
CA CYS A 235 -8.00 10.58 -11.74
C CYS A 235 -6.98 9.51 -11.32
N PHE A 236 -7.33 8.72 -10.31
CA PHE A 236 -6.60 7.48 -10.01
C PHE A 236 -7.17 6.34 -10.86
N VAL A 237 -6.33 5.73 -11.68
CA VAL A 237 -6.70 4.55 -12.49
C VAL A 237 -5.93 3.34 -11.97
N ILE A 238 -6.64 2.28 -11.58
CA ILE A 238 -6.08 1.17 -10.83
C ILE A 238 -5.66 0.03 -11.75
N LEU A 239 -4.37 -0.27 -11.76
CA LEU A 239 -3.79 -1.37 -12.52
C LEU A 239 -3.66 -2.60 -11.60
N GLY A 240 -4.76 -3.34 -11.46
CA GLY A 240 -4.86 -4.51 -10.59
C GLY A 240 -5.63 -4.18 -9.32
N THR A 241 -6.97 -4.13 -9.43
CA THR A 241 -7.86 -3.85 -8.29
C THR A 241 -7.65 -4.86 -7.16
N THR A 242 -7.67 -4.40 -5.91
CA THR A 242 -7.42 -5.30 -4.75
C THR A 242 -8.52 -6.35 -4.58
N TYR A 243 -9.75 -6.04 -5.02
CA TYR A 243 -10.91 -6.91 -4.85
C TYR A 243 -11.04 -7.96 -5.96
N THR A 244 -10.68 -7.63 -7.21
CA THR A 244 -10.98 -8.47 -8.37
C THR A 244 -9.80 -8.70 -9.31
N GLY A 245 -8.66 -8.04 -9.10
CA GLY A 245 -7.45 -8.20 -9.92
C GLY A 245 -7.51 -7.59 -11.32
N HIS A 246 -8.57 -6.86 -11.66
CA HIS A 246 -8.75 -6.30 -13.01
C HIS A 246 -7.86 -5.09 -13.25
N LEU A 247 -7.55 -4.83 -14.53
CA LEU A 247 -6.82 -3.65 -14.99
C LEU A 247 -7.82 -2.60 -15.51
N GLU A 248 -7.92 -1.46 -14.82
CA GLU A 248 -8.72 -0.35 -15.32
C GLU A 248 -8.08 0.27 -16.56
N ASN A 249 -8.91 0.79 -17.48
CA ASN A 249 -8.45 1.20 -18.80
C ASN A 249 -8.06 2.68 -18.85
N VAL A 250 -6.75 2.95 -18.76
CA VAL A 250 -6.16 4.30 -18.83
C VAL A 250 -6.55 5.05 -20.10
N GLU A 251 -6.53 4.37 -21.26
CA GLU A 251 -6.82 5.00 -22.56
C GLU A 251 -8.26 5.47 -22.64
N LYS A 252 -9.23 4.62 -22.25
CA LYS A 252 -10.65 5.00 -22.25
C LYS A 252 -10.95 6.11 -21.25
N VAL A 253 -10.33 6.09 -20.06
CA VAL A 253 -10.44 7.19 -19.09
C VAL A 253 -9.91 8.49 -19.71
N SER A 254 -8.73 8.43 -20.33
CA SER A 254 -8.16 9.58 -21.03
C SER A 254 -9.06 10.13 -22.15
N ASP A 255 -9.62 9.25 -22.97
CA ASP A 255 -10.46 9.64 -24.09
C ASP A 255 -11.73 10.37 -23.61
N VAL A 256 -12.35 9.88 -22.53
CA VAL A 256 -13.53 10.54 -21.94
C VAL A 256 -13.15 11.87 -21.29
N LEU A 257 -12.04 11.94 -20.53
CA LEU A 257 -11.54 13.21 -19.99
C LEU A 257 -11.30 14.25 -21.09
N SER A 258 -10.72 13.83 -22.22
CA SER A 258 -10.48 14.73 -23.37
C SER A 258 -11.78 15.24 -23.99
N LYS A 259 -12.83 14.41 -24.07
CA LYS A 259 -14.14 14.83 -24.56
C LYS A 259 -14.81 15.81 -23.60
N ILE A 260 -14.75 15.55 -22.29
CA ILE A 260 -15.27 16.46 -21.26
C ILE A 260 -14.58 17.82 -21.36
N GLU A 261 -13.25 17.84 -21.39
CA GLU A 261 -12.47 19.08 -21.53
C GLU A 261 -12.82 19.85 -22.82
N ALA A 262 -13.10 19.17 -23.92
CA ALA A 262 -13.48 19.80 -25.18
C ALA A 262 -14.87 20.49 -25.12
N GLU A 263 -15.80 19.96 -24.34
CA GLU A 263 -17.12 20.57 -24.09
C GLU A 263 -17.07 21.71 -23.04
N HIS A 264 -15.94 21.84 -22.34
CA HIS A 264 -15.72 22.86 -21.29
C HIS A 264 -14.45 23.69 -21.54
N PRO A 265 -14.37 24.43 -22.67
CA PRO A 265 -13.18 25.21 -23.03
C PRO A 265 -12.88 26.38 -22.08
N ASP A 266 -13.82 26.75 -21.21
CA ASP A 266 -13.68 27.80 -20.20
C ASP A 266 -13.01 27.31 -18.89
N TRP A 267 -12.88 26.00 -18.72
CA TRP A 267 -12.22 25.44 -17.55
C TRP A 267 -10.72 25.71 -17.56
N SER A 268 -10.19 26.02 -16.38
CA SER A 268 -8.77 26.28 -16.22
C SER A 268 -7.96 24.99 -16.01
N ASN A 269 -8.57 23.91 -15.52
CA ASN A 269 -7.96 22.60 -15.32
C ASN A 269 -7.90 21.76 -16.61
N ILE A 270 -7.35 22.31 -17.68
CA ILE A 270 -7.09 21.52 -18.91
C ILE A 270 -6.02 20.45 -18.67
N ASP A 271 -6.09 19.35 -19.43
CA ASP A 271 -5.19 18.20 -19.30
C ASP A 271 -5.21 17.63 -17.87
N ILE A 272 -6.41 17.19 -17.46
CA ILE A 272 -6.65 16.50 -16.19
C ILE A 272 -5.78 15.24 -16.15
N PRO A 273 -4.86 15.13 -15.16
CA PRO A 273 -3.86 14.08 -15.12
C PRO A 273 -4.41 12.76 -14.58
N ILE A 274 -3.76 11.66 -14.98
CA ILE A 274 -3.96 10.32 -14.44
C ILE A 274 -2.75 9.94 -13.58
N HIS A 275 -3.02 9.43 -12.38
CA HIS A 275 -2.07 8.63 -11.62
C HIS A 275 -2.43 7.15 -11.77
N ALA A 276 -1.49 6.36 -12.30
CA ALA A 276 -1.67 4.92 -12.43
C ALA A 276 -1.33 4.23 -11.10
N ASP A 277 -2.34 3.71 -10.40
CA ASP A 277 -2.14 2.89 -9.21
C ASP A 277 -1.76 1.46 -9.59
N GLY A 278 -0.48 1.26 -9.85
CA GLY A 278 0.14 -0.03 -10.17
C GLY A 278 0.66 -0.78 -8.94
N ALA A 279 0.04 -0.63 -7.76
CA ALA A 279 0.50 -1.28 -6.54
C ALA A 279 0.82 -2.77 -6.73
N SER A 280 -0.04 -3.49 -7.45
CA SER A 280 0.21 -4.86 -7.90
C SER A 280 0.61 -4.91 -9.37
N GLY A 281 -0.17 -4.30 -10.27
CA GLY A 281 0.01 -4.42 -11.72
C GLY A 281 1.32 -3.85 -12.25
N GLY A 282 1.97 -2.92 -11.55
CA GLY A 282 3.24 -2.33 -11.99
C GLY A 282 4.40 -3.31 -12.09
N PHE A 283 4.33 -4.44 -11.40
CA PHE A 283 5.28 -5.57 -11.55
C PHE A 283 4.67 -6.80 -12.23
N ILE A 284 3.37 -6.81 -12.54
CA ILE A 284 2.73 -7.93 -13.26
C ILE A 284 2.68 -7.62 -14.75
N ILE A 285 2.15 -6.44 -15.13
CA ILE A 285 1.90 -6.07 -16.52
C ILE A 285 3.12 -6.29 -17.42
N PRO A 286 4.33 -5.82 -17.05
CA PRO A 286 5.51 -5.90 -17.92
C PRO A 286 6.01 -7.32 -18.22
N PHE A 287 5.63 -8.31 -17.41
CA PHE A 287 6.17 -9.68 -17.51
C PHE A 287 5.10 -10.75 -17.71
N GLY A 288 3.88 -10.48 -17.23
CA GLY A 288 2.75 -11.41 -17.22
C GLY A 288 1.86 -11.30 -18.45
N PHE A 289 2.02 -10.28 -19.28
CA PHE A 289 1.23 -10.08 -20.48
C PHE A 289 2.11 -9.79 -21.69
N GLU A 290 1.85 -10.51 -22.78
CA GLU A 290 2.38 -10.20 -24.09
C GLU A 290 1.70 -8.96 -24.67
N LYS A 291 2.37 -8.29 -25.62
CA LYS A 291 1.85 -7.07 -26.25
C LYS A 291 0.51 -7.33 -26.95
N GLU A 292 0.37 -8.48 -27.57
CA GLU A 292 -0.82 -8.94 -28.26
C GLU A 292 -2.00 -9.10 -27.30
N HIS A 293 -1.77 -9.59 -26.07
CA HIS A 293 -2.78 -9.63 -25.01
C HIS A 293 -3.24 -8.22 -24.65
N MET A 294 -2.31 -7.32 -24.34
CA MET A 294 -2.65 -5.94 -23.97
C MET A 294 -3.42 -5.22 -25.09
N LYS A 295 -3.04 -5.46 -26.34
CA LYS A 295 -3.73 -4.95 -27.54
C LYS A 295 -5.14 -5.49 -27.69
N ALA A 296 -5.35 -6.79 -27.50
CA ALA A 296 -6.67 -7.41 -27.63
C ALA A 296 -7.70 -6.82 -26.64
N TYR A 297 -7.23 -6.32 -25.49
CA TYR A 297 -8.06 -5.68 -24.47
C TYR A 297 -8.03 -4.13 -24.51
N GLY A 298 -7.27 -3.53 -25.43
CA GLY A 298 -7.12 -2.08 -25.55
C GLY A 298 -6.47 -1.45 -24.31
N LEU A 299 -5.42 -2.08 -23.79
CA LEU A 299 -4.70 -1.69 -22.57
C LEU A 299 -3.20 -1.41 -22.87
N GLU A 300 -2.83 -1.18 -24.13
CA GLU A 300 -1.42 -1.04 -24.53
C GLU A 300 -0.74 0.15 -23.84
N ARG A 301 -1.48 1.25 -23.64
CA ARG A 301 -0.96 2.47 -23.01
C ARG A 301 -1.46 2.62 -21.58
N TRP A 302 -0.78 1.92 -20.66
CA TRP A 302 -1.12 1.86 -19.24
C TRP A 302 -0.17 2.64 -18.33
N GLY A 303 1.07 2.89 -18.79
CA GLY A 303 2.12 3.56 -18.04
C GLY A 303 2.46 4.93 -18.64
N PHE A 304 3.73 5.34 -18.58
CA PHE A 304 4.20 6.61 -19.14
C PHE A 304 4.16 6.67 -20.68
N ASN A 305 3.87 5.55 -21.34
CA ASN A 305 3.51 5.53 -22.76
C ASN A 305 2.12 6.14 -23.05
N HIS A 306 1.38 6.58 -22.03
CA HIS A 306 0.18 7.38 -22.19
C HIS A 306 0.41 8.83 -21.72
N PRO A 307 0.12 9.86 -22.54
CA PRO A 307 0.47 11.26 -22.24
C PRO A 307 -0.20 11.84 -20.98
N ARG A 308 -1.37 11.33 -20.60
CA ARG A 308 -2.07 11.72 -19.36
C ARG A 308 -1.58 10.98 -18.12
N VAL A 309 -0.79 9.91 -18.23
CA VAL A 309 -0.22 9.25 -17.05
C VAL A 309 0.97 10.07 -16.59
N VAL A 310 0.74 10.84 -15.53
CA VAL A 310 1.74 11.79 -15.05
C VAL A 310 2.55 11.23 -13.88
N SER A 311 1.99 10.25 -13.16
CA SER A 311 2.70 9.53 -12.13
C SER A 311 2.19 8.11 -12.00
N MET A 312 3.05 7.23 -11.50
CA MET A 312 2.72 5.82 -11.30
C MET A 312 3.40 5.30 -10.05
N ASN A 313 2.70 4.45 -9.29
CA ASN A 313 3.27 3.78 -8.13
C ASN A 313 3.30 2.25 -8.28
N THR A 314 4.14 1.59 -7.49
CA THR A 314 4.03 0.15 -7.24
C THR A 314 4.49 -0.25 -5.84
N SER A 315 4.08 -1.43 -5.37
CA SER A 315 4.58 -2.02 -4.12
C SER A 315 5.64 -3.07 -4.44
N GLY A 316 6.91 -2.77 -4.16
CA GLY A 316 8.01 -3.74 -4.25
C GLY A 316 7.77 -4.97 -3.40
N HIS A 317 7.12 -4.81 -2.25
CA HIS A 317 6.81 -5.91 -1.34
C HIS A 317 5.57 -6.74 -1.74
N LYS A 318 4.93 -6.44 -2.89
CA LYS A 318 3.91 -7.31 -3.49
C LYS A 318 4.56 -8.17 -4.58
N PHE A 319 4.28 -7.89 -5.85
CA PHE A 319 4.82 -8.63 -6.99
C PHE A 319 6.24 -8.19 -7.41
N GLY A 320 6.82 -7.19 -6.73
CA GLY A 320 8.25 -6.87 -6.85
C GLY A 320 9.17 -7.80 -6.06
N LEU A 321 8.62 -8.77 -5.32
CA LEU A 321 9.32 -9.85 -4.63
C LEU A 321 10.32 -9.42 -3.54
N THR A 322 10.14 -8.23 -2.96
CA THR A 322 10.92 -7.79 -1.80
C THR A 322 10.22 -8.14 -0.49
N THR A 323 10.91 -7.99 0.65
CA THR A 323 10.28 -8.09 1.98
C THR A 323 9.33 -6.93 2.23
N PRO A 324 8.34 -7.05 3.14
CA PRO A 324 7.48 -5.94 3.54
C PRO A 324 8.29 -4.67 3.88
N GLY A 325 7.84 -3.51 3.40
CA GLY A 325 8.48 -2.21 3.68
C GLY A 325 9.09 -1.47 2.49
N LEU A 326 8.92 -1.95 1.24
CA LEU A 326 9.35 -1.21 0.04
C LEU A 326 8.21 -0.97 -0.97
N GLY A 327 8.11 0.28 -1.43
CA GLY A 327 7.30 0.74 -2.56
C GLY A 327 8.07 1.76 -3.40
N TRP A 328 7.44 2.19 -4.50
CA TRP A 328 8.03 3.13 -5.45
C TRP A 328 6.95 4.06 -6.00
N VAL A 329 7.31 5.32 -6.25
CA VAL A 329 6.56 6.25 -7.10
C VAL A 329 7.51 6.92 -8.06
N LEU A 330 7.11 6.98 -9.32
CA LEU A 330 7.78 7.74 -10.37
C LEU A 330 6.81 8.78 -10.95
N TRP A 331 7.38 9.84 -11.50
CA TRP A 331 6.69 10.90 -12.20
C TRP A 331 7.22 11.02 -13.62
N SER A 332 6.34 11.31 -14.57
CA SER A 332 6.77 11.84 -15.86
C SER A 332 7.20 13.29 -15.68
N ARG A 333 8.12 13.76 -16.52
CA ARG A 333 8.64 15.13 -16.44
C ARG A 333 7.53 16.18 -16.50
N ARG A 334 6.41 15.87 -17.16
CA ARG A 334 5.20 16.72 -17.29
C ARG A 334 4.55 17.09 -15.96
N VAL A 335 4.80 16.36 -14.86
CA VAL A 335 4.31 16.76 -13.52
C VAL A 335 5.09 17.93 -12.95
N LEU A 336 6.38 18.00 -13.26
CA LEU A 336 7.29 18.97 -12.66
C LEU A 336 7.40 20.26 -13.48
N VAL A 337 7.16 20.16 -14.79
CA VAL A 337 7.13 21.31 -15.69
C VAL A 337 5.72 21.92 -15.67
N GLY A 338 5.40 22.59 -14.56
CA GLY A 338 4.44 23.68 -14.56
C GLY A 338 5.16 24.98 -14.93
N GLN A 339 5.63 25.06 -16.18
CA GLN A 339 6.13 26.29 -16.81
C GLN A 339 5.42 26.52 -18.14
#